data_AF-A0A948FFB0-F1
#
_entry.id   AF-A0A948FFB0-F1
#
_cell.length_a   1.000
_cell.length_b   1.000
_cell.length_c   1.000
_cell.angle_alpha   90.00
_cell.angle_beta   90.00
_cell.angle_gamma   90.00
#
_symmetry.space_group_name_H-M   'P 1'
#
loop_
_entity.id
_entity.type
_entity.pdbx_description
1 polymer ?
#
loop_
_entity_poly.entity_id
_entity_poly.type
_entity_poly.pdbx_seq_one_letter_code
_entity_poly.pdbx_strand_id
1 'polypeptide(L)' 'MEKQRTKSFDRLLEEEVLGMERVLFRPDIDLAWKRIIIMTLARLSSETALTALTRYCFSPDKELEGFAKMALEECLMWNE' A
#
# COMPACT_ATOMS: atom_id res chain seq x y z
N MET A 1 -7.75 -28.22 -11.83
CA MET A 1 -7.74 -27.71 -10.45
C MET A 1 -7.96 -26.21 -10.53
N GLU A 2 -9.21 -25.79 -10.37
CA GLU A 2 -9.57 -24.38 -10.29
C GLU A 2 -8.93 -23.81 -9.02
N LYS A 3 -7.88 -23.01 -9.19
CA LYS A 3 -7.48 -22.09 -8.13
C LYS A 3 -8.59 -21.05 -8.06
N GLN A 4 -9.42 -21.15 -7.03
CA GLN A 4 -10.31 -20.09 -6.55
C GLN A 4 -9.48 -18.79 -6.49
N ARG A 5 -9.52 -17.99 -7.55
CA ARG A 5 -8.94 -16.65 -7.58
C ARG A 5 -9.90 -15.80 -6.75
N THR A 6 -9.52 -15.60 -5.49
CA THR A 6 -10.25 -14.81 -4.50
C THR A 6 -10.74 -13.51 -5.13
N LYS A 7 -12.06 -13.34 -5.04
CA LYS A 7 -12.88 -12.18 -5.36
C LYS A 7 -12.13 -10.84 -5.26
N SER A 8 -12.09 -10.14 -6.40
CA SER A 8 -12.15 -8.69 -6.55
C SER A 8 -11.98 -7.87 -5.25
N PHE A 9 -10.73 -7.60 -4.86
CA PHE A 9 -10.46 -6.21 -4.46
C PHE A 9 -10.49 -5.44 -5.78
N ASP A 10 -11.69 -4.98 -6.14
CA ASP A 10 -11.93 -4.19 -7.34
C ASP A 10 -10.88 -3.08 -7.38
N ARG A 11 -10.25 -2.93 -8.56
CA ARG A 11 -9.21 -1.94 -8.81
C ARG A 11 -9.67 -0.61 -8.23
N LEU A 12 -8.99 -0.14 -7.19
CA LEU A 12 -9.15 1.25 -6.75
C LEU A 12 -8.84 2.12 -7.97
N LEU A 13 -9.64 3.17 -8.15
CA LEU A 13 -9.33 4.20 -9.11
C LEU A 13 -7.98 4.81 -8.75
N GLU A 14 -7.21 5.20 -9.76
CA GLU A 14 -5.90 5.81 -9.55
C GLU A 14 -5.98 7.03 -8.61
N GLU A 15 -7.05 7.81 -8.71
CA GLU A 15 -7.33 8.94 -7.82
C GLU A 15 -7.51 8.54 -6.34
N GLU A 16 -8.06 7.35 -6.07
CA GLU A 16 -8.22 6.82 -4.72
C GLU A 16 -6.87 6.39 -4.16
N VAL A 17 -6.02 5.77 -4.97
CA VAL A 17 -4.64 5.41 -4.60
C VAL A 17 -3.81 6.67 -4.28
N LEU A 18 -3.90 7.71 -5.12
CA LEU A 18 -3.28 9.01 -4.86
C LEU A 18 -3.86 9.72 -3.64
N GLY A 19 -5.16 9.52 -3.36
CA GLY A 19 -5.79 9.95 -2.12
C GLY A 19 -5.15 9.28 -0.90
N MET A 20 -4.99 7.96 -0.93
CA MET A 20 -4.35 7.19 0.13
C MET A 20 -2.89 7.58 0.33
N GLU A 21 -2.12 7.78 -0.75
CA GLU A 21 -0.75 8.27 -0.69
C GLU A 21 -0.70 9.62 0.04
N ARG A 22 -1.53 10.60 -0.35
CA ARG A 22 -1.57 11.90 0.31
C ARG A 22 -1.87 11.80 1.81
N VAL A 23 -2.78 10.91 2.22
CA VAL A 23 -3.09 10.68 3.64
C VAL A 23 -1.92 9.99 4.36
N LEU A 24 -1.24 9.06 3.71
CA LEU A 24 -0.11 8.32 4.29
C LEU A 24 1.03 9.25 4.74
N PHE A 25 1.30 10.31 3.97
CA PHE A 25 2.37 11.28 4.27
C PHE A 25 1.95 12.43 5.19
N ARG A 26 0.70 12.46 5.65
CA ARG A 26 0.27 13.50 6.58
C ARG A 26 0.81 13.23 7.99
N PRO A 27 1.41 14.23 8.66
CA PRO A 27 1.98 14.06 10.00
C PRO A 27 0.90 13.97 11.09
N ASP A 28 -0.32 14.44 10.82
CA ASP A 28 -1.43 14.45 11.76
C ASP A 28 -2.31 13.19 11.71
N ILE A 29 -1.96 12.22 10.86
CA ILE A 29 -2.67 10.94 10.75
C ILE A 29 -2.08 9.93 11.70
N ASP A 30 -2.96 9.27 12.46
CA ASP A 30 -2.62 8.21 13.40
C ASP A 30 -1.89 7.03 12.71
N LEU A 31 -0.91 6.45 13.40
CA LEU A 31 -0.14 5.31 12.92
C LEU A 31 -1.01 4.09 12.58
N ALA A 32 -2.13 3.90 13.26
CA ALA A 32 -3.11 2.85 12.96
C ALA A 32 -3.74 3.05 11.58
N TRP A 33 -4.10 4.29 11.23
CA TRP A 33 -4.63 4.63 9.91
C TRP A 33 -3.56 4.49 8.82
N LYS A 34 -2.34 4.96 9.08
CA LYS A 34 -1.20 4.75 8.16
C LYS A 34 -0.96 3.26 7.91
N ARG A 35 -1.01 2.42 8.94
CA ARG A 35 -0.88 0.96 8.81
C ARG A 35 -1.96 0.37 7.91
N ILE A 36 -3.23 0.78 8.08
CA ILE A 36 -4.33 0.32 7.22
C ILE A 36 -4.05 0.71 5.77
N ILE A 37 -3.67 1.96 5.51
CA ILE A 37 -3.33 2.45 4.16
C ILE A 37 -2.20 1.62 3.55
N ILE A 38 -1.11 1.41 4.28
CA ILE A 38 0.04 0.60 3.81
C ILE A 38 -0.42 -0.81 3.43
N MET A 39 -1.23 -1.47 4.27
CA MET A 39 -1.75 -2.82 4.00
C MET A 39 -2.73 -2.85 2.83
N THR A 40 -3.52 -1.80 2.63
CA THR A 40 -4.41 -1.67 1.48
C THR A 40 -3.60 -1.53 0.20
N LEU A 41 -2.62 -0.61 0.18
CA LEU A 41 -1.73 -0.39 -0.97
C LEU A 41 -0.95 -1.66 -1.34
N ALA A 42 -0.49 -2.43 -0.35
CA ALA A 42 0.28 -3.66 -0.54
C ALA A 42 -0.43 -4.71 -1.43
N ARG A 43 -1.76 -4.74 -1.40
CA ARG A 43 -2.58 -5.73 -2.10
C ARG A 43 -3.04 -5.27 -3.49
N LEU A 44 -2.62 -4.08 -3.91
CA LEU A 44 -3.00 -3.53 -5.21
C LEU A 44 -1.94 -3.89 -6.26
N SER A 45 -2.40 -4.51 -7.34
CA SER A 45 -1.64 -4.60 -8.60
C SER A 45 -1.76 -3.25 -9.33
N SER A 46 -1.04 -2.25 -8.83
CA SER A 46 -1.01 -0.87 -9.32
C SER A 46 0.39 -0.27 -9.19
N GLU A 47 0.92 0.24 -10.30
CA GLU A 47 2.21 0.96 -10.33
C GLU A 47 2.20 2.20 -9.42
N THR A 48 1.04 2.86 -9.32
CA THR A 48 0.83 4.01 -8.41
C THR A 48 0.95 3.58 -6.95
N ALA A 49 0.38 2.42 -6.59
CA ALA A 49 0.49 1.88 -5.23
C ALA A 49 1.94 1.46 -4.91
N LEU A 50 2.62 0.84 -5.88
CA LEU A 50 4.04 0.48 -5.76
C LEU A 50 4.91 1.72 -5.57
N THR A 51 4.65 2.79 -6.33
CA THR A 51 5.34 4.07 -6.21
C THR A 51 5.11 4.70 -4.83
N ALA A 52 3.87 4.74 -4.36
CA ALA A 52 3.52 5.28 -3.04
C ALA A 52 4.24 4.54 -1.90
N LEU A 53 4.25 3.21 -1.94
CA LEU A 53 4.96 2.37 -0.95
C LEU A 53 6.47 2.55 -1.03
N THR A 54 7.04 2.63 -2.24
CA THR A 54 8.48 2.90 -2.43
C THR A 54 8.89 4.22 -1.80
N ARG A 55 8.11 5.28 -2.02
CA ARG A 55 8.36 6.60 -1.43
C ARG A 55 8.25 6.55 0.09
N TYR A 56 7.23 5.87 0.63
CA TYR A 56 7.04 5.79 2.07
C TYR A 56 8.18 5.00 2.75
N CYS A 57 8.67 3.94 2.12
CA CYS A 57 9.83 3.18 2.58
C CYS A 57 11.14 3.98 2.65
N PHE A 58 11.26 5.10 1.93
CA PHE A 58 12.44 5.96 2.01
C PHE A 58 12.52 6.74 3.34
N SER A 59 11.37 7.09 3.93
CA SER A 59 11.29 7.78 5.21
C SER A 59 10.01 7.38 5.96
N PRO A 60 9.95 6.14 6.47
CA PRO A 60 8.76 5.64 7.14
C PRO A 60 8.67 6.21 8.56
N ASP A 61 7.46 6.26 9.11
CA ASP A 61 7.30 6.36 10.56
C ASP A 61 8.04 5.18 11.22
N LYS A 62 8.82 5.48 12.27
CA LYS A 62 9.76 4.52 12.88
C LYS A 62 9.06 3.22 13.33
N GLU A 63 7.86 3.34 13.88
CA GLU A 63 7.03 2.24 14.34
C GLU A 63 6.45 1.38 13.19
N LEU A 64 6.52 1.89 11.96
CA LEU A 64 5.97 1.26 10.76
C LEU A 64 7.06 0.82 9.77
N GLU A 65 8.34 1.00 10.05
CA GLU A 65 9.44 0.65 9.13
C GLU A 65 9.36 -0.82 8.66
N GLY A 66 9.15 -1.76 9.60
CA GLY A 66 8.99 -3.18 9.26
C GLY A 66 7.73 -3.45 8.43
N PHE A 67 6.63 -2.79 8.74
CA PHE A 67 5.38 -2.90 7.97
C PHE A 67 5.53 -2.34 6.55
N ALA A 68 6.23 -1.23 6.39
CA ALA A 68 6.50 -0.60 5.10
C ALA A 68 7.27 -1.54 4.17
N LYS A 69 8.35 -2.17 4.68
CA LYS A 69 9.16 -3.12 3.91
C LYS A 69 8.35 -4.34 3.46
N MET A 70 7.63 -4.97 4.39
CA MET A 70 6.76 -6.12 4.06
C MET A 70 5.68 -5.76 3.04
N ALA A 71 5.08 -4.58 3.18
CA ALA A 71 4.05 -4.11 2.25
C ALA A 71 4.60 -3.83 0.84
N LEU A 72 5.82 -3.28 0.75
CA LEU A 72 6.48 -3.06 -0.53
C LEU A 72 6.82 -4.37 -1.22
N GLU A 73 7.35 -5.36 -0.49
CA GLU A 73 7.63 -6.71 -1.02
C GLU A 73 6.35 -7.40 -1.52
N GLU A 74 5.27 -7.32 -0.74
CA GLU A 74 3.95 -7.83 -1.16
C GLU A 74 3.46 -7.13 -2.44
N CYS A 75 3.54 -5.80 -2.49
CA CYS A 75 3.12 -5.03 -3.66
C CYS A 75 3.93 -5.39 -4.91
N LEU A 76 5.25 -5.60 -4.78
CA LEU A 76 6.11 -6.07 -5.86
C LEU A 76 5.62 -7.40 -6.42
N MET A 77 5.30 -8.38 -5.56
CA MET A 77 4.79 -9.69 -6.00
C MET A 77 3.48 -9.59 -6.80
N TRP A 78 2.64 -8.57 -6.53
CA TRP A 78 1.40 -8.34 -7.29
C TRP A 78 1.60 -7.56 -8.59
N ASN A 79 2.76 -6.94 -8.81
CA ASN A 79 3.10 -6.14 -9.99
C ASN A 79 4.17 -6.79 -10.91
N GLU A 80 4.66 -8.00 -10.58
CA GLU A 80 5.43 -8.87 -11.48
C GLU A 80 4.54 -9.51 -12.57
#